data_AF-A0A8H5ESN6-F1
#
_entry.id   AF-A0A8H5ESN6-F1
#
_cell.length_a   1.000
_cell.length_b   1.000
_cell.length_c   1.000
_cell.angle_alpha   90.00
_cell.angle_beta   90.00
_cell.angle_gamma   90.00
#
_symmetry.space_group_name_H-M   'P 1'
#
loop_
_entity.id
_entity.type
_entity.pdbx_description
1 polymer ?
#
loop_
_entity_poly.entity_id
_entity_poly.type
_entity_poly.pdbx_seq_one_letter_code
_entity_poly.pdbx_strand_id
1 'polypeptide(L)'
;MQNTTPMINVPNSQAIFSGGTYTQVNNIHHQQQQIPWDTLQAAAAPSAFHDSGDYFDAPRCDPNTLAAVMNQLRDFALRQGDMESAKILWLTGAAGAGKSAIARSLCEECTATDSLLASFFFNRSDPSRNNQKAFVATIAYQVYGSIPPEYQSLVLKVIERDPLVFTRSVNAQFHALIVAPLRELFENGYFNTIGKRLIVVDGLDECSTPRAQTNILTMIQKVSQRTDFPFIFLISSRPENEIQAFFSTPSIAPLLQRIDLNDFYDPDDKANIIATGYATSQASVPALNIGSSISLRATTAGCTARFIAHSGATVNTQVVTLRDSTVLKQAASWTVRPGLANSAGFSFESRDTPGSFIRHCYSQLMVNPDDGSKLFSEDATFCLQTGLNGQGNTLTSWNYPTHLVRHYHSILYIASNGGDNAFDATALYNDDVSFVVSTGFA
;
A
#
# COMPACT_ATOMS: atom_id res chain seq x y z
N MET A 1 31.28 6.90 64.31
CA MET A 1 30.41 5.81 64.80
C MET A 1 29.52 5.40 63.63
N GLN A 2 29.85 4.30 62.95
CA GLN A 2 29.02 3.76 61.88
C GLN A 2 27.81 3.08 62.53
N ASN A 3 26.62 3.62 62.33
CA ASN A 3 25.36 2.97 62.73
C ASN A 3 25.05 1.86 61.73
N THR A 4 25.53 0.65 62.01
CA THR A 4 25.14 -0.55 61.27
C THR A 4 23.82 -1.04 61.83
N THR A 5 22.71 -0.73 61.16
CA THR A 5 21.42 -1.37 61.44
C THR A 5 21.51 -2.82 60.93
N PRO A 6 21.32 -3.84 61.77
CA PRO A 6 21.38 -5.23 61.32
C PRO A 6 20.18 -5.54 60.41
N MET A 7 20.44 -5.91 59.16
CA MET A 7 19.42 -6.45 58.26
C MET A 7 19.33 -7.96 58.45
N ILE A 8 18.17 -8.44 58.88
CA ILE A 8 17.87 -9.87 59.03
C ILE A 8 16.92 -10.25 57.88
N ASN A 9 17.35 -11.18 57.02
CA ASN A 9 16.54 -11.68 55.91
C ASN A 9 15.88 -13.01 56.33
N VAL A 10 14.56 -13.03 56.50
CA VAL A 10 13.81 -14.22 56.91
C VAL A 10 12.93 -14.68 55.74
N PRO A 11 13.22 -15.81 55.09
CA PRO A 11 12.35 -16.34 54.06
C PRO A 11 11.15 -17.06 54.71
N ASN A 12 9.94 -16.63 54.35
CA ASN A 12 8.65 -17.33 54.54
C ASN A 12 8.48 -18.17 55.82
N SER A 13 8.73 -17.59 57.00
CA SER A 13 8.28 -18.16 58.27
C SER A 13 7.85 -17.07 59.25
N GLN A 14 6.85 -17.36 60.08
CA GLN A 14 6.34 -16.42 61.08
C GLN A 14 7.38 -16.24 62.20
N ALA A 15 8.12 -15.13 62.14
CA ALA A 15 9.00 -14.70 63.22
C ALA A 15 8.25 -13.73 64.14
N ILE A 16 8.23 -14.01 65.45
CA ILE A 16 7.68 -13.12 66.47
C ILE A 16 8.84 -12.30 67.06
N PHE A 17 8.82 -11.00 66.79
CA PHE A 17 9.75 -10.05 67.40
C PHE A 17 9.05 -9.35 68.56
N SER A 18 9.67 -9.31 69.76
CA SER A 18 9.10 -8.65 70.94
C SER A 18 9.98 -7.48 71.41
N GLY A 19 9.40 -6.29 71.45
CA GLY A 19 10.01 -5.03 71.91
C GLY A 19 10.84 -4.30 70.83
N GLY A 20 10.66 -2.99 70.68
CA GLY A 20 11.39 -2.11 69.74
C GLY A 20 10.51 -1.46 68.67
N THR A 21 11.02 -0.40 68.02
CA THR A 21 10.40 0.24 66.85
C THR A 21 11.04 -0.31 65.59
N TYR A 22 10.24 -0.88 64.69
CA TYR A 22 10.71 -1.49 63.45
C TYR A 22 10.05 -0.82 62.24
N THR A 23 10.81 -0.70 61.15
CA THR A 23 10.27 -0.28 59.85
C THR A 23 10.19 -1.50 58.95
N GLN A 24 8.97 -1.96 58.65
CA GLN A 24 8.75 -3.05 57.72
C GLN A 24 8.89 -2.51 56.29
N VAL A 25 9.94 -2.93 55.58
CA VAL A 25 10.13 -2.61 54.17
C VAL A 25 9.65 -3.82 53.35
N ASN A 26 8.40 -3.79 52.90
CA ASN A 26 7.90 -4.78 51.96
C ASN A 26 8.47 -4.48 50.57
N ASN A 27 9.62 -5.06 50.24
CA ASN A 27 10.08 -5.13 48.86
C ASN A 27 9.23 -6.16 48.11
N ILE A 28 8.07 -5.71 47.62
CA ILE A 28 7.33 -6.46 46.60
C ILE A 28 8.14 -6.34 45.32
N HIS A 29 9.07 -7.26 45.11
CA HIS A 29 9.54 -7.54 43.77
C HIS A 29 8.36 -8.18 43.02
N HIS A 30 7.53 -7.35 42.39
CA HIS A 30 6.70 -7.81 41.29
C HIS A 30 7.66 -8.27 40.19
N GLN A 31 8.06 -9.53 40.20
CA GLN A 31 8.27 -10.23 38.94
C GLN A 31 6.90 -10.17 38.26
N GLN A 32 6.69 -9.20 37.36
CA GLN A 32 5.55 -9.21 36.47
C GLN A 32 5.64 -10.53 35.70
N GLN A 33 4.88 -11.55 36.10
CA GLN A 33 4.54 -12.62 35.19
C GLN A 33 3.86 -11.93 34.02
N GLN A 34 4.54 -11.83 32.88
CA GLN A 34 3.94 -11.32 31.66
C GLN A 34 2.68 -12.13 31.39
N ILE A 35 1.53 -11.47 31.38
CA ILE A 35 0.27 -12.13 31.08
C ILE A 35 0.36 -12.56 29.61
N PRO A 36 0.01 -13.80 29.25
CA PRO A 36 0.12 -14.28 27.87
C PRO A 36 -0.60 -13.37 26.85
N TRP A 37 -1.68 -12.72 27.29
CA TRP A 37 -2.39 -11.69 26.52
C TRP A 37 -1.50 -10.48 26.20
N ASP A 38 -0.82 -9.91 27.20
CA ASP A 38 0.06 -8.74 27.00
C ASP A 38 1.19 -9.06 26.02
N THR A 39 1.66 -10.31 26.02
CA THR A 39 2.69 -10.79 25.10
C THR A 39 2.17 -10.82 23.66
N LEU A 40 0.94 -11.31 23.44
CA LEU A 40 0.30 -11.27 22.12
C LEU A 40 0.07 -9.84 21.65
N GLN A 41 -0.46 -8.98 22.53
CA GLN A 41 -0.73 -7.59 22.23
C GLN A 41 0.55 -6.82 21.86
N ALA A 42 1.66 -7.04 22.58
CA ALA A 42 2.94 -6.40 22.31
C ALA A 42 3.61 -6.89 21.01
N ALA A 43 3.33 -8.12 20.58
CA ALA A 43 3.87 -8.69 19.35
C ALA A 43 3.07 -8.30 18.08
N ALA A 44 1.80 -7.88 18.25
CA ALA A 44 0.95 -7.45 17.16
C ALA A 44 1.32 -6.03 16.66
N ALA A 45 0.97 -5.74 15.40
CA ALA A 45 1.07 -4.42 14.79
C ALA A 45 -0.34 -3.87 14.53
N PRO A 46 -0.93 -3.08 15.45
CA PRO A 46 -2.27 -2.53 15.28
C PRO A 46 -2.41 -1.63 14.04
N SER A 47 -1.33 -0.97 13.61
CA SER A 47 -1.33 -0.17 12.37
C SER A 47 -1.55 -1.01 11.10
N ALA A 48 -1.43 -2.34 11.17
CA ALA A 48 -1.68 -3.20 10.01
C ALA A 48 -3.15 -3.62 9.84
N PHE A 49 -4.05 -3.19 10.75
CA PHE A 49 -5.49 -3.48 10.59
C PHE A 49 -6.10 -2.67 9.45
N HIS A 50 -7.12 -3.23 8.80
CA HIS A 50 -7.85 -2.55 7.72
C HIS A 50 -8.53 -1.25 8.17
N ASP A 51 -8.94 -1.20 9.44
CA ASP A 51 -9.64 -0.11 10.14
C ASP A 51 -8.74 0.70 11.08
N SER A 52 -7.41 0.55 10.94
CA SER A 52 -6.45 1.37 11.68
C SER A 52 -6.59 2.86 11.32
N GLY A 53 -6.28 3.73 12.29
CA GLY A 53 -6.37 5.19 12.14
C GLY A 53 -5.43 5.80 11.09
N ASP A 54 -4.52 5.00 10.52
CA ASP A 54 -3.70 5.34 9.35
C ASP A 54 -4.54 5.22 8.06
N TYR A 55 -5.69 5.89 8.07
CA TYR A 55 -6.64 5.96 6.98
C TYR A 55 -6.02 6.78 5.84
N PHE A 56 -5.64 6.10 4.76
CA PHE A 56 -5.33 6.73 3.48
C PHE A 56 -6.54 6.52 2.58
N ASP A 57 -7.14 7.61 2.10
CA ASP A 57 -8.25 7.54 1.16
C ASP A 57 -7.86 6.66 -0.03
N ALA A 58 -8.76 5.72 -0.32
CA ALA A 58 -8.67 4.80 -1.43
C ALA A 58 -8.49 5.55 -2.77
N PRO A 59 -7.49 5.22 -3.61
CA PRO A 59 -7.51 5.64 -5.01
C PRO A 59 -8.81 5.16 -5.65
N ARG A 60 -9.57 6.10 -6.21
CA ARG A 60 -10.84 5.82 -6.89
C ARG A 60 -10.58 5.00 -8.15
N CYS A 61 -10.69 3.69 -8.02
CA CYS A 61 -11.00 2.82 -9.15
C CYS A 61 -12.29 3.33 -9.81
N ASP A 62 -12.41 3.22 -11.13
CA ASP A 62 -13.67 3.56 -11.81
C ASP A 62 -14.83 2.81 -11.12
N PRO A 63 -15.96 3.45 -10.79
CA PRO A 63 -17.03 2.81 -10.03
C PRO A 63 -17.53 1.49 -10.65
N ASN A 64 -17.50 1.36 -11.97
CA ASN A 64 -17.93 0.14 -12.66
C ASN A 64 -16.87 -0.96 -12.56
N THR A 65 -15.60 -0.63 -12.75
CA THR A 65 -14.47 -1.57 -12.54
C THR A 65 -14.41 -2.02 -11.09
N LEU A 66 -14.56 -1.09 -10.14
CA LEU A 66 -14.66 -1.38 -8.72
C LEU A 66 -15.82 -2.34 -8.44
N ALA A 67 -17.00 -2.09 -9.00
CA ALA A 67 -18.15 -2.96 -8.83
C ALA A 67 -17.92 -4.37 -9.42
N ALA A 68 -17.32 -4.46 -10.62
CA ALA A 68 -17.02 -5.73 -11.27
C ALA A 68 -16.02 -6.57 -10.47
N VAL A 69 -14.93 -5.96 -10.03
CA VAL A 69 -13.91 -6.63 -9.20
C VAL A 69 -14.51 -7.02 -7.85
N MET A 70 -15.24 -6.13 -7.19
CA MET A 70 -15.88 -6.42 -5.91
C MET A 70 -16.89 -7.57 -6.02
N ASN A 71 -17.61 -7.71 -7.14
CA ASN A 71 -18.47 -8.88 -7.36
C ASN A 71 -17.69 -10.19 -7.37
N GLN A 72 -16.57 -10.26 -8.11
CA GLN A 72 -15.73 -11.47 -8.11
C GLN A 72 -15.12 -11.76 -6.74
N LEU A 73 -14.75 -10.71 -5.98
CA LEU A 73 -14.25 -10.86 -4.62
C LEU A 73 -15.34 -11.34 -3.65
N ARG A 74 -16.60 -10.92 -3.83
CA ARG A 74 -17.74 -11.44 -3.06
C ARG A 74 -17.98 -12.91 -3.37
N ASP A 75 -17.94 -13.30 -4.65
CA ASP A 75 -18.08 -14.70 -5.06
C ASP A 75 -16.99 -15.56 -4.42
N PHE A 76 -15.75 -15.05 -4.36
CA PHE A 76 -14.66 -15.70 -3.63
C PHE A 76 -14.91 -15.79 -2.13
N ALA A 77 -15.30 -14.69 -1.48
CA ALA A 77 -15.57 -14.65 -0.05
C ALA A 77 -16.72 -15.60 0.37
N LEU A 78 -17.74 -15.70 -0.48
CA LEU A 78 -18.91 -16.58 -0.30
C LEU A 78 -18.69 -18.00 -0.84
N ARG A 79 -17.57 -18.26 -1.52
CA ARG A 79 -17.23 -19.53 -2.18
C ARG A 79 -18.31 -20.00 -3.16
N GLN A 80 -18.75 -19.09 -4.02
CA GLN A 80 -19.80 -19.32 -5.01
C GLN A 80 -19.23 -19.48 -6.43
N GLY A 81 -19.99 -20.16 -7.29
CA GLY A 81 -19.67 -20.34 -8.71
C GLY A 81 -18.28 -20.95 -8.92
N ASP A 82 -17.52 -20.38 -9.84
CA ASP A 82 -16.18 -20.86 -10.21
C ASP A 82 -15.13 -20.65 -9.09
N MET A 83 -15.50 -19.98 -7.99
CA MET A 83 -14.62 -19.71 -6.84
C MET A 83 -14.74 -20.76 -5.73
N GLU A 84 -15.62 -21.76 -5.84
CA GLU A 84 -15.89 -22.73 -4.76
C GLU A 84 -14.64 -23.50 -4.29
N SER A 85 -13.79 -23.91 -5.24
CA SER A 85 -12.56 -24.66 -4.98
C SER A 85 -11.36 -23.77 -4.62
N ALA A 86 -11.46 -22.46 -4.88
CA ALA A 86 -10.39 -21.52 -4.62
C ALA A 86 -10.16 -21.35 -3.12
N LYS A 87 -8.89 -21.40 -2.72
CA LYS A 87 -8.45 -21.14 -1.33
C LYS A 87 -7.60 -19.88 -1.22
N ILE A 88 -7.05 -19.43 -2.35
CA ILE A 88 -6.20 -18.26 -2.46
C ILE A 88 -6.69 -17.46 -3.66
N LEU A 89 -6.97 -16.18 -3.47
CA LEU A 89 -7.19 -15.23 -4.55
C LEU A 89 -6.05 -14.22 -4.54
N TRP A 90 -5.38 -14.09 -5.67
CA TRP A 90 -4.34 -13.08 -5.86
C TRP A 90 -4.87 -11.91 -6.69
N LEU A 91 -5.05 -10.77 -6.02
CA LEU A 91 -5.40 -9.49 -6.64
C LEU A 91 -4.11 -8.75 -7.01
N THR A 92 -3.82 -8.66 -8.30
CA THR A 92 -2.61 -8.03 -8.82
C THR A 92 -2.92 -6.82 -9.70
N GLY A 93 -1.93 -5.97 -9.94
CA GLY A 93 -2.09 -4.74 -10.72
C GLY A 93 -0.97 -3.74 -10.48
N ALA A 94 -0.91 -2.69 -11.30
CA ALA A 94 0.09 -1.64 -11.19
C ALA A 94 0.05 -0.88 -9.85
N ALA A 95 1.10 -0.11 -9.56
CA ALA A 95 1.09 0.84 -8.45
C ALA A 95 -0.09 1.81 -8.60
N GLY A 96 -0.77 2.15 -7.50
CA GLY A 96 -1.90 3.08 -7.56
C GLY A 96 -3.19 2.54 -8.18
N ALA A 97 -3.21 1.31 -8.69
CA ALA A 97 -4.40 0.69 -9.30
C ALA A 97 -5.59 0.46 -8.35
N GLY A 98 -5.49 0.88 -7.08
CA GLY A 98 -6.57 0.73 -6.09
C GLY A 98 -6.62 -0.62 -5.37
N LYS A 99 -5.58 -1.46 -5.44
CA LYS A 99 -5.57 -2.78 -4.77
C LYS A 99 -5.89 -2.69 -3.27
N SER A 100 -5.19 -1.84 -2.52
CA SER A 100 -5.41 -1.64 -1.09
C SER A 100 -6.78 -1.06 -0.77
N ALA A 101 -7.30 -0.21 -1.64
CA ALA A 101 -8.67 0.30 -1.54
C ALA A 101 -9.69 -0.83 -1.67
N ILE A 102 -9.58 -1.63 -2.73
CA ILE A 102 -10.46 -2.78 -3.01
C ILE A 102 -10.38 -3.81 -1.88
N ALA A 103 -9.17 -4.15 -1.43
CA ALA A 103 -8.96 -5.07 -0.31
C ALA A 103 -9.62 -4.56 0.97
N ARG A 104 -9.53 -3.24 1.25
CA ARG A 104 -10.19 -2.61 2.40
C ARG A 104 -11.71 -2.62 2.27
N SER A 105 -12.26 -2.27 1.11
CA SER A 105 -13.71 -2.34 0.86
C SER A 105 -14.24 -3.76 1.06
N LEU A 106 -13.50 -4.78 0.62
CA LEU A 106 -13.87 -6.17 0.91
C LEU A 106 -13.82 -6.48 2.41
N CYS A 107 -12.80 -6.00 3.14
CA CYS A 107 -12.75 -6.14 4.59
C CYS A 107 -13.96 -5.50 5.28
N GLU A 108 -14.35 -4.29 4.87
CA GLU A 108 -15.51 -3.58 5.43
C GLU A 108 -16.81 -4.36 5.19
N GLU A 109 -17.06 -4.81 3.96
CA GLU A 109 -18.23 -5.63 3.63
C GLU A 109 -18.23 -6.96 4.40
N CYS A 110 -17.09 -7.64 4.45
CA CYS A 110 -16.96 -8.92 5.13
C CYS A 110 -17.04 -8.78 6.65
N THR A 111 -16.69 -7.63 7.22
CA THR A 111 -16.92 -7.31 8.63
C THR A 111 -18.40 -7.14 8.89
N ALA A 112 -19.12 -6.43 8.02
CA ALA A 112 -20.57 -6.25 8.13
C ALA A 112 -21.36 -7.58 8.02
N THR A 113 -20.83 -8.56 7.27
CA THR A 113 -21.44 -9.88 7.10
C THR A 113 -20.86 -10.97 8.02
N ASP A 114 -20.01 -10.61 9.00
CA ASP A 114 -19.35 -11.53 9.94
C ASP A 114 -18.55 -12.67 9.25
N SER A 115 -17.94 -12.38 8.10
CA SER A 115 -17.16 -13.33 7.29
C SER A 115 -15.65 -13.03 7.28
N LEU A 116 -15.24 -11.81 7.66
CA LEU A 116 -13.84 -11.45 7.85
C LEU A 116 -13.30 -12.06 9.14
N LEU A 117 -12.20 -12.78 9.04
CA LEU A 117 -11.50 -13.34 10.19
C LEU A 117 -10.38 -12.43 10.69
N ALA A 118 -9.52 -11.97 9.76
CA ALA A 118 -8.38 -11.12 10.07
C ALA A 118 -7.88 -10.41 8.81
N SER A 119 -7.11 -9.34 9.00
CA SER A 119 -6.49 -8.56 7.93
C SER A 119 -5.07 -8.14 8.29
N PHE A 120 -4.19 -8.04 7.30
CA PHE A 120 -2.87 -7.45 7.48
C PHE A 120 -2.51 -6.61 6.25
N PHE A 121 -2.37 -5.31 6.44
CA PHE A 121 -2.00 -4.35 5.42
C PHE A 121 -0.53 -4.00 5.59
N PHE A 122 0.33 -4.49 4.72
CA PHE A 122 1.72 -4.08 4.70
C PHE A 122 1.82 -2.58 4.36
N ASN A 123 2.87 -1.94 4.84
CA ASN A 123 3.25 -0.59 4.43
C ASN A 123 4.75 -0.47 4.46
N ARG A 124 5.38 -0.22 3.31
CA ARG A 124 6.84 -0.18 3.16
C ARG A 124 7.51 0.84 4.10
N SER A 125 6.81 1.94 4.39
CA SER A 125 7.29 3.06 5.20
C SER A 125 7.08 2.88 6.71
N ASP A 126 6.28 1.91 7.15
CA ASP A 126 6.04 1.64 8.57
C ASP A 126 6.85 0.42 9.04
N PRO A 127 7.90 0.61 9.87
CA PRO A 127 8.74 -0.49 10.37
C PRO A 127 8.01 -1.59 11.16
N SER A 128 6.83 -1.29 11.71
CA SER A 128 6.02 -2.27 12.44
C SER A 128 5.33 -3.28 11.51
N ARG A 129 5.06 -2.89 10.26
CA ARG A 129 4.28 -3.64 9.27
C ARG A 129 4.92 -3.73 7.87
N ASN A 130 6.18 -3.34 7.71
CA ASN A 130 6.95 -3.53 6.47
C ASN A 130 7.72 -4.86 6.41
N ASN A 131 7.48 -5.78 7.35
CA ASN A 131 8.21 -7.05 7.43
C ASN A 131 7.35 -8.14 8.07
N GLN A 132 7.79 -9.38 7.97
CA GLN A 132 7.02 -10.55 8.43
C GLN A 132 6.96 -10.75 9.97
N LYS A 133 7.66 -9.95 10.78
CA LYS A 133 7.82 -10.23 12.23
C LYS A 133 6.49 -10.17 12.99
N ALA A 134 5.69 -9.13 12.75
CA ALA A 134 4.41 -8.94 13.42
C ALA A 134 3.26 -9.69 12.72
N PHE A 135 3.48 -10.22 11.52
CA PHE A 135 2.41 -10.75 10.66
C PHE A 135 1.52 -11.77 11.39
N VAL A 136 2.11 -12.85 11.91
CA VAL A 136 1.31 -13.91 12.55
C VAL A 136 0.69 -13.44 13.87
N ALA A 137 1.44 -12.69 14.69
CA ALA A 137 0.92 -12.17 15.96
C ALA A 137 -0.30 -11.28 15.74
N THR A 138 -0.27 -10.44 14.70
CA THR A 138 -1.36 -9.52 14.33
C THR A 138 -2.60 -10.26 13.84
N ILE A 139 -2.42 -11.33 13.05
CA ILE A 139 -3.52 -12.22 12.66
C ILE A 139 -4.09 -12.94 13.89
N ALA A 140 -3.25 -13.51 14.75
CA ALA A 140 -3.68 -14.21 15.96
C ALA A 140 -4.45 -13.30 16.93
N TYR A 141 -4.03 -12.04 17.07
CA TYR A 141 -4.72 -11.03 17.84
C TYR A 141 -6.14 -10.76 17.30
N GLN A 142 -6.30 -10.61 15.98
CA GLN A 142 -7.63 -10.41 15.38
C GLN A 142 -8.51 -11.65 15.51
N VAL A 143 -7.96 -12.85 15.31
CA VAL A 143 -8.69 -14.11 15.51
C VAL A 143 -9.15 -14.25 16.97
N TYR A 144 -8.34 -13.82 17.94
CA TYR A 144 -8.68 -13.83 19.37
C TYR A 144 -9.95 -13.02 19.67
N GLY A 145 -10.11 -11.86 19.04
CA GLY A 145 -11.32 -11.03 19.19
C GLY A 145 -12.52 -11.52 18.37
N SER A 146 -12.27 -12.32 17.33
CA SER A 146 -13.28 -12.71 16.33
C SER A 146 -13.92 -14.08 16.56
N ILE A 147 -13.23 -14.98 17.25
CA ILE A 147 -13.61 -16.39 17.47
C ILE A 147 -13.95 -16.62 18.96
N PRO A 148 -14.81 -17.59 19.32
CA PRO A 148 -15.25 -17.84 20.70
C PRO A 148 -14.14 -18.06 21.74
N PRO A 149 -14.48 -17.94 23.04
CA PRO A 149 -13.54 -18.03 24.17
C PRO A 149 -12.66 -19.29 24.19
N GLU A 150 -13.10 -20.38 23.58
CA GLU A 150 -12.33 -21.61 23.43
C GLU A 150 -11.02 -21.37 22.67
N TYR A 151 -11.03 -20.60 21.57
CA TYR A 151 -9.80 -20.23 20.86
C TYR A 151 -8.89 -19.37 21.74
N GLN A 152 -9.46 -18.42 22.48
CA GLN A 152 -8.73 -17.55 23.39
C GLN A 152 -7.96 -18.38 24.42
N SER A 153 -8.63 -19.35 25.06
CA SER A 153 -7.99 -20.25 26.02
C SER A 153 -6.83 -21.04 25.41
N LEU A 154 -6.99 -21.55 24.20
CA LEU A 154 -5.97 -22.33 23.51
C LEU A 154 -4.73 -21.49 23.16
N VAL A 155 -4.92 -20.29 22.61
CA VAL A 155 -3.81 -19.41 22.25
C VAL A 155 -3.03 -18.94 23.48
N LEU A 156 -3.72 -18.57 24.57
CA LEU A 156 -3.04 -18.16 25.80
C LEU A 156 -2.20 -19.30 26.40
N LYS A 157 -2.71 -20.54 26.37
CA LYS A 157 -1.94 -21.73 26.78
C LYS A 157 -0.70 -21.97 25.92
N VAL A 158 -0.78 -21.71 24.62
CA VAL A 158 0.38 -21.82 23.71
C VAL A 158 1.46 -20.82 24.10
N ILE A 159 1.08 -19.56 24.33
CA ILE A 159 2.01 -18.48 24.71
C ILE A 159 2.60 -18.72 26.11
N GLU A 160 1.78 -19.18 27.06
CA GLU A 160 2.24 -19.52 28.41
C GLU A 160 3.30 -20.65 28.38
N ARG A 161 3.12 -21.64 27.50
CA ARG A 161 4.06 -22.77 27.34
C ARG A 161 5.32 -22.42 26.54
N ASP A 162 5.21 -21.58 25.52
CA ASP A 162 6.35 -21.07 24.74
C ASP A 162 6.32 -19.54 24.64
N PRO A 163 6.81 -18.81 25.65
CA PRO A 163 6.88 -17.35 25.61
C PRO A 163 7.72 -16.80 24.45
N LEU A 164 8.59 -17.63 23.85
CA LEU A 164 9.42 -17.28 22.70
C LEU A 164 8.76 -17.62 21.36
N VAL A 165 7.48 -18.00 21.34
CA VAL A 165 6.76 -18.39 20.10
C VAL A 165 6.92 -17.34 18.99
N PHE A 166 6.87 -16.04 19.33
CA PHE A 166 7.00 -14.93 18.37
C PHE A 166 8.42 -14.77 17.77
N THR A 167 9.42 -15.47 18.31
CA THR A 167 10.78 -15.52 17.74
C THR A 167 10.96 -16.66 16.72
N ARG A 168 10.00 -17.58 16.65
CA ARG A 168 10.04 -18.74 15.75
C ARG A 168 9.82 -18.32 14.30
N SER A 169 9.98 -19.26 13.37
CA SER A 169 9.65 -19.00 11.96
C SER A 169 8.15 -18.67 11.79
N VAL A 170 7.80 -17.89 10.75
CA VAL A 170 6.41 -17.55 10.41
C VAL A 170 5.53 -18.81 10.31
N ASN A 171 6.04 -19.88 9.70
CA ASN A 171 5.36 -21.17 9.62
C ASN A 171 5.06 -21.78 11.00
N ALA A 172 6.05 -21.78 11.91
CA ALA A 172 5.89 -22.34 13.25
C ALA A 172 4.91 -21.51 14.10
N GLN A 173 5.01 -20.18 14.01
CA GLN A 173 4.08 -19.26 14.66
C GLN A 173 2.65 -19.50 14.18
N PHE A 174 2.44 -19.54 12.86
CA PHE A 174 1.09 -19.66 12.30
C PHE A 174 0.47 -21.01 12.63
N HIS A 175 1.27 -22.08 12.59
CA HIS A 175 0.79 -23.38 13.02
C HIS A 175 0.38 -23.39 14.50
N ALA A 176 1.22 -22.86 15.39
CA ALA A 176 0.99 -22.90 16.83
C ALA A 176 -0.17 -21.99 17.30
N LEU A 177 -0.29 -20.80 16.70
CA LEU A 177 -1.23 -19.77 17.15
C LEU A 177 -2.55 -19.77 16.35
N ILE A 178 -2.56 -20.23 15.10
CA ILE A 178 -3.74 -20.19 14.22
C ILE A 178 -4.23 -21.60 13.90
N VAL A 179 -3.41 -22.41 13.22
CA VAL A 179 -3.86 -23.69 12.66
C VAL A 179 -4.25 -24.69 13.74
N ALA A 180 -3.39 -24.92 14.73
CA ALA A 180 -3.65 -25.93 15.76
C ALA A 180 -4.87 -25.57 16.64
N PRO A 181 -5.02 -24.34 17.16
CA PRO A 181 -6.20 -23.98 17.93
C PRO A 181 -7.50 -24.00 17.12
N LEU A 182 -7.48 -23.53 15.86
CA LEU A 182 -8.69 -23.52 15.03
C LEU A 182 -9.08 -24.91 14.52
N ARG A 183 -8.12 -25.85 14.40
CA ARG A 183 -8.43 -27.26 14.12
C ARG A 183 -9.28 -27.87 15.23
N GLU A 184 -8.96 -27.60 16.49
CA GLU A 184 -9.75 -28.11 17.62
C GLU A 184 -11.19 -27.59 17.58
N LEU A 185 -11.40 -26.33 17.19
CA LEU A 185 -12.74 -25.78 16.97
C LEU A 185 -13.44 -26.39 15.75
N PHE A 186 -12.69 -26.63 14.67
CA PHE A 186 -13.20 -27.29 13.47
C PHE A 186 -13.72 -28.70 13.77
N GLU A 187 -12.95 -29.50 14.50
CA GLU A 187 -13.32 -30.86 14.92
C GLU A 187 -14.58 -30.87 15.81
N ASN A 188 -14.77 -29.80 16.60
CA ASN A 188 -15.97 -29.58 17.41
C ASN A 188 -17.15 -28.95 16.63
N GLY A 189 -17.02 -28.81 15.30
CA GLY A 189 -18.10 -28.38 14.41
C GLY A 189 -18.34 -26.87 14.33
N TYR A 190 -17.45 -26.04 14.90
CA TYR A 190 -17.62 -24.58 14.92
C TYR A 190 -17.71 -23.98 13.51
N PHE A 191 -16.99 -24.54 12.54
CA PHE A 191 -16.98 -24.09 11.14
C PHE A 191 -17.96 -24.86 10.24
N ASN A 192 -18.98 -25.52 10.78
CA ASN A 192 -19.98 -26.21 9.96
C ASN A 192 -21.00 -25.26 9.32
N THR A 193 -21.11 -24.02 9.79
CA THR A 193 -21.90 -22.94 9.18
C THR A 193 -21.03 -22.00 8.33
N ILE A 194 -21.66 -21.19 7.47
CA ILE A 194 -20.98 -20.05 6.84
C ILE A 194 -20.62 -19.09 7.98
N GLY A 195 -19.34 -18.77 8.11
CA GLY A 195 -18.79 -17.97 9.21
C GLY A 195 -17.42 -17.40 8.83
N LYS A 196 -16.76 -16.72 9.77
CA LYS A 196 -15.48 -16.03 9.57
C LYS A 196 -14.41 -16.93 8.96
N ARG A 197 -14.13 -16.75 7.66
CA ARG A 197 -13.20 -17.58 6.89
C ARG A 197 -12.16 -16.78 6.12
N LEU A 198 -12.40 -15.50 5.84
CA LEU A 198 -11.55 -14.69 4.99
C LEU A 198 -10.39 -14.07 5.79
N ILE A 199 -9.16 -14.32 5.34
CA ILE A 199 -7.97 -13.59 5.79
C ILE A 199 -7.46 -12.74 4.63
N VAL A 200 -7.33 -11.43 4.85
CA VAL A 200 -6.83 -10.49 3.83
C VAL A 200 -5.37 -10.13 4.12
N VAL A 201 -4.52 -10.24 3.12
CA VAL A 201 -3.11 -9.84 3.15
C VAL A 201 -2.87 -8.84 2.03
N ASP A 202 -2.86 -7.56 2.37
CA ASP A 202 -2.73 -6.48 1.40
C ASP A 202 -1.28 -5.99 1.30
N GLY A 203 -0.84 -5.66 0.08
CA GLY A 203 0.45 -5.03 -0.18
C GLY A 203 1.64 -5.94 0.10
N LEU A 204 1.57 -7.24 -0.20
CA LEU A 204 2.67 -8.16 0.10
C LEU A 204 4.03 -7.72 -0.53
N ASP A 205 3.99 -7.02 -1.68
CA ASP A 205 5.16 -6.39 -2.31
C ASP A 205 5.83 -5.29 -1.46
N GLU A 206 5.13 -4.78 -0.44
CA GLU A 206 5.66 -3.82 0.51
C GLU A 206 6.41 -4.47 1.69
N CYS A 207 6.45 -5.81 1.73
CA CYS A 207 7.29 -6.55 2.67
C CYS A 207 8.77 -6.48 2.27
N SER A 208 9.60 -6.05 3.22
CA SER A 208 11.00 -5.62 3.08
C SER A 208 11.97 -6.56 2.35
N THR A 209 11.69 -7.86 2.23
CA THR A 209 12.60 -8.77 1.52
C THR A 209 11.84 -9.81 0.71
N PRO A 210 12.31 -10.20 -0.48
CA PRO A 210 11.68 -11.27 -1.28
C PRO A 210 11.59 -12.58 -0.50
N ARG A 211 12.61 -12.91 0.30
CA ARG A 211 12.58 -14.10 1.18
C ARG A 211 11.43 -14.05 2.18
N ALA A 212 11.12 -12.89 2.75
CA ALA A 212 9.99 -12.75 3.67
C ALA A 212 8.64 -12.91 2.95
N GLN A 213 8.50 -12.35 1.75
CA GLN A 213 7.34 -12.56 0.89
C GLN A 213 7.12 -14.06 0.62
N THR A 214 8.16 -14.77 0.15
CA THR A 214 8.08 -16.22 -0.14
C THR A 214 7.80 -17.06 1.11
N ASN A 215 8.33 -16.69 2.28
CA ASN A 215 8.03 -17.39 3.53
C ASN A 215 6.54 -17.34 3.88
N ILE A 216 5.91 -16.15 3.75
CA ILE A 216 4.47 -15.95 3.97
C ILE A 216 3.68 -16.76 2.95
N LEU A 217 4.01 -16.65 1.67
CA LEU A 217 3.33 -17.38 0.59
C LEU A 217 3.43 -18.90 0.76
N THR A 218 4.61 -19.42 1.10
CA THR A 218 4.83 -20.84 1.37
C THR A 218 3.99 -21.32 2.56
N MET A 219 3.89 -20.50 3.61
CA MET A 219 3.04 -20.80 4.75
C MET A 219 1.56 -20.86 4.34
N ILE A 220 1.06 -19.85 3.61
CA ILE A 220 -0.32 -19.81 3.12
C ILE A 220 -0.61 -21.04 2.26
N GLN A 221 0.24 -21.35 1.28
CA GLN A 221 0.07 -22.52 0.42
C GLN A 221 -0.05 -23.82 1.23
N LYS A 222 0.85 -24.04 2.19
CA LYS A 222 0.84 -25.25 3.03
C LYS A 222 -0.44 -25.41 3.83
N VAL A 223 -1.02 -24.32 4.34
CA VAL A 223 -2.29 -24.41 5.09
C VAL A 223 -3.49 -24.53 4.15
N SER A 224 -3.47 -23.87 2.99
CA SER A 224 -4.54 -23.96 1.98
C SER A 224 -4.63 -25.34 1.31
N GLN A 225 -3.55 -26.13 1.30
CA GLN A 225 -3.56 -27.52 0.84
C GLN A 225 -4.26 -28.49 1.78
N ARG A 226 -4.57 -28.06 3.00
CA ARG A 226 -5.21 -28.92 4.00
C ARG A 226 -6.73 -28.88 3.87
N THR A 227 -7.37 -30.03 4.03
CA THR A 227 -8.84 -30.14 4.01
C THR A 227 -9.49 -29.74 5.33
N ASP A 228 -8.75 -29.84 6.44
CA ASP A 228 -9.17 -29.43 7.79
C ASP A 228 -8.91 -27.94 8.07
N PHE A 229 -8.64 -27.15 7.03
CA PHE A 229 -8.43 -25.70 7.13
C PHE A 229 -9.49 -24.98 6.29
N PRO A 230 -10.55 -24.42 6.93
CA PRO A 230 -11.71 -23.88 6.21
C PRO A 230 -11.49 -22.48 5.62
N PHE A 231 -10.36 -21.84 5.95
CA PHE A 231 -10.09 -20.44 5.64
C PHE A 231 -9.61 -20.23 4.21
N ILE A 232 -9.84 -19.02 3.71
CA ILE A 232 -9.46 -18.55 2.39
C ILE A 232 -8.66 -17.26 2.51
N PHE A 233 -7.75 -17.02 1.57
CA PHE A 233 -6.84 -15.88 1.59
C PHE A 233 -7.06 -14.98 0.38
N LEU A 234 -7.34 -13.70 0.62
CA LEU A 234 -7.11 -12.67 -0.39
C LEU A 234 -5.68 -12.15 -0.20
N ILE A 235 -4.88 -12.19 -1.26
CA ILE A 235 -3.54 -11.61 -1.28
C ILE A 235 -3.53 -10.50 -2.32
N SER A 236 -3.22 -9.28 -1.92
CA SER A 236 -2.97 -8.17 -2.84
C SER A 236 -1.47 -7.94 -2.96
N SER A 237 -0.99 -7.74 -4.18
CA SER A 237 0.38 -7.26 -4.43
C SER A 237 0.60 -6.78 -5.84
N ARG A 238 1.69 -6.06 -6.06
CA ARG A 238 2.26 -5.90 -7.42
C ARG A 238 2.78 -7.25 -7.93
N PRO A 239 2.85 -7.44 -9.25
CA PRO A 239 3.47 -8.61 -9.84
C PRO A 239 5.01 -8.49 -9.78
N GLU A 240 5.60 -8.44 -8.59
CA GLU A 240 7.06 -8.56 -8.44
C GLU A 240 7.53 -9.97 -8.83
N ASN A 241 8.77 -10.10 -9.30
CA ASN A 241 9.28 -11.33 -9.93
C ASN A 241 9.10 -12.57 -9.04
N GLU A 242 9.41 -12.46 -7.76
CA GLU A 242 9.36 -13.57 -6.81
C GLU A 242 7.93 -14.00 -6.48
N ILE A 243 7.01 -13.03 -6.39
CA ILE A 243 5.58 -13.30 -6.17
C ILE A 243 4.97 -13.96 -7.42
N GLN A 244 5.26 -13.42 -8.61
CA GLN A 244 4.83 -14.01 -9.88
C GLN A 244 5.37 -15.43 -10.05
N ALA A 245 6.65 -15.65 -9.78
CA ALA A 245 7.28 -16.95 -9.90
C ALA A 245 6.64 -17.97 -8.96
N PHE A 246 6.32 -17.57 -7.73
CA PHE A 246 5.64 -18.43 -6.77
C PHE A 246 4.23 -18.84 -7.22
N PHE A 247 3.42 -17.88 -7.66
CA PHE A 247 2.05 -18.15 -8.12
C PHE A 247 1.99 -18.89 -9.47
N SER A 248 3.08 -18.89 -10.22
CA SER A 248 3.22 -19.66 -11.46
C SER A 248 3.60 -21.13 -11.22
N THR A 249 3.78 -21.56 -9.97
CA THR A 249 4.16 -22.95 -9.66
C THR A 249 2.96 -23.92 -9.81
N PRO A 250 3.16 -25.14 -10.37
CA PRO A 250 2.06 -26.11 -10.51
C PRO A 250 1.40 -26.52 -9.20
N SER A 251 2.14 -26.46 -8.09
CA SER A 251 1.67 -26.87 -6.77
C SER A 251 0.62 -25.96 -6.12
N ILE A 252 0.44 -24.73 -6.64
CA ILE A 252 -0.55 -23.77 -6.13
C ILE A 252 -1.71 -23.55 -7.09
N ALA A 253 -1.53 -23.83 -8.37
CA ALA A 253 -2.55 -23.63 -9.41
C ALA A 253 -3.94 -24.21 -9.08
N PRO A 254 -4.09 -25.40 -8.45
CA PRO A 254 -5.42 -25.93 -8.11
C PRO A 254 -6.18 -25.14 -7.03
N LEU A 255 -5.47 -24.28 -6.28
CA LEU A 255 -6.01 -23.53 -5.14
C LEU A 255 -6.12 -22.03 -5.43
N LEU A 256 -5.50 -21.57 -6.52
CA LEU A 256 -5.27 -20.16 -6.83
C LEU A 256 -6.27 -19.67 -7.86
N GLN A 257 -6.90 -18.54 -7.55
CA GLN A 257 -7.55 -17.67 -8.52
C GLN A 257 -6.77 -16.37 -8.65
N ARG A 258 -6.73 -15.80 -9.85
CA ARG A 258 -6.04 -14.54 -10.12
C ARG A 258 -7.02 -13.53 -10.68
N ILE A 259 -7.00 -12.33 -10.11
CA ILE A 259 -7.66 -11.15 -10.65
C ILE A 259 -6.56 -10.14 -10.92
N ASP A 260 -6.27 -9.85 -12.18
CA ASP A 260 -5.38 -8.77 -12.56
C ASP A 260 -6.22 -7.52 -12.85
N LEU A 261 -6.05 -6.47 -12.06
CA LEU A 261 -6.75 -5.21 -12.26
C LEU A 261 -6.46 -4.62 -13.65
N ASN A 262 -5.30 -4.92 -14.23
CA ASN A 262 -4.96 -4.50 -15.60
C ASN A 262 -5.94 -5.08 -16.64
N ASP A 263 -6.55 -6.23 -16.38
CA ASP A 263 -7.50 -6.87 -17.30
C ASP A 263 -8.86 -6.16 -17.33
N PHE A 264 -9.17 -5.37 -16.30
CA PHE A 264 -10.39 -4.57 -16.23
C PHE A 264 -10.19 -3.15 -16.78
N TYR A 265 -8.96 -2.81 -17.15
CA TYR A 265 -8.66 -1.61 -17.91
C TYR A 265 -8.58 -2.01 -19.39
N ASP A 266 -9.73 -2.09 -20.05
CA ASP A 266 -9.80 -2.36 -21.48
C ASP A 266 -9.05 -1.24 -22.25
N PRO A 267 -8.09 -1.55 -23.13
CA PRO A 267 -7.53 -0.56 -24.05
C PRO A 267 -8.61 0.16 -24.90
N ASP A 268 -9.78 -0.45 -25.12
CA ASP A 268 -10.91 0.14 -25.85
C ASP A 268 -11.87 0.96 -24.96
N ASP A 269 -11.88 0.80 -23.63
CA ASP A 269 -12.62 1.72 -22.72
C ASP A 269 -11.98 3.11 -22.64
N LYS A 270 -10.74 3.24 -23.12
CA LYS A 270 -10.11 4.56 -23.37
C LYS A 270 -10.77 5.31 -24.54
N ALA A 271 -11.61 4.66 -25.36
CA ALA A 271 -12.39 5.33 -26.39
C ALA A 271 -13.76 5.85 -25.90
N ASN A 272 -14.34 5.24 -24.85
CA ASN A 272 -15.72 5.54 -24.42
C ASN A 272 -15.86 6.42 -23.17
N ILE A 273 -14.81 6.60 -22.36
CA ILE A 273 -14.77 7.69 -21.36
C ILE A 273 -14.58 9.07 -22.04
N ILE A 274 -14.26 9.10 -23.33
CA ILE A 274 -14.29 10.31 -24.18
C ILE A 274 -15.71 10.57 -24.74
N ALA A 275 -16.64 9.61 -24.67
CA ALA A 275 -17.90 9.64 -25.43
C ALA A 275 -19.18 9.97 -24.65
N THR A 276 -19.19 9.99 -23.31
CA THR A 276 -20.40 10.33 -22.52
C THR A 276 -20.19 11.46 -21.53
N GLY A 277 -19.52 12.53 -21.98
CA GLY A 277 -19.36 13.73 -21.16
C GLY A 277 -18.83 14.99 -21.83
N TYR A 278 -18.41 14.99 -23.10
CA TYR A 278 -18.16 16.24 -23.83
C TYR A 278 -18.54 16.08 -25.30
N ALA A 279 -19.68 16.65 -25.65
CA ALA A 279 -20.03 16.92 -27.03
C ALA A 279 -18.89 17.74 -27.69
N THR A 280 -18.42 17.22 -28.83
CA THR A 280 -17.70 17.91 -29.91
C THR A 280 -17.41 19.40 -29.69
N SER A 281 -16.19 19.67 -29.24
CA SER A 281 -15.35 20.65 -29.92
C SER A 281 -13.93 20.08 -30.00
N GLN A 282 -13.58 19.51 -31.16
CA GLN A 282 -12.18 19.36 -31.54
C GLN A 282 -11.60 20.77 -31.70
N ALA A 283 -11.14 21.36 -30.59
CA ALA A 283 -10.03 22.30 -30.66
C ALA A 283 -8.78 21.43 -30.65
N SER A 284 -8.07 21.40 -31.78
CA SER A 284 -6.79 20.73 -31.95
C SER A 284 -5.84 21.10 -30.79
N VAL A 285 -5.60 20.17 -29.86
CA VAL A 285 -4.47 20.26 -28.94
C VAL A 285 -3.22 20.35 -29.82
N PRO A 286 -2.29 21.31 -29.60
CA PRO A 286 -1.10 21.38 -30.42
C PRO A 286 -0.34 20.07 -30.30
N ALA A 287 -0.22 19.33 -31.42
CA ALA A 287 0.61 18.14 -31.46
C ALA A 287 2.05 18.57 -31.14
N LEU A 288 2.59 18.11 -30.00
CA LEU A 288 4.01 18.32 -29.71
C LEU A 288 4.82 17.55 -30.75
N ASN A 289 5.80 18.22 -31.34
CA ASN A 289 6.68 17.58 -32.30
C ASN A 289 7.73 16.74 -31.56
N ILE A 290 7.77 15.44 -31.82
CA ILE A 290 8.82 14.55 -31.28
C ILE A 290 10.20 15.08 -31.69
N GLY A 291 11.12 15.13 -30.72
CA GLY A 291 12.48 15.65 -30.88
C GLY A 291 12.60 17.17 -30.73
N SER A 292 11.49 17.91 -30.62
CA SER A 292 11.55 19.35 -30.34
C SER A 292 11.98 19.64 -28.90
N SER A 293 12.68 20.77 -28.70
CA SER A 293 12.94 21.32 -27.37
C SER A 293 11.84 22.31 -27.00
N ILE A 294 11.21 22.11 -25.84
CA ILE A 294 10.10 22.93 -25.35
C ILE A 294 10.36 23.45 -23.92
N SER A 295 9.63 24.50 -23.55
CA SER A 295 9.49 24.97 -22.17
C SER A 295 8.01 25.10 -21.81
N LEU A 296 7.66 24.73 -20.57
CA LEU A 296 6.29 24.69 -20.06
C LEU A 296 6.09 25.83 -19.05
N ARG A 297 5.35 26.87 -19.43
CA ARG A 297 5.12 28.06 -18.62
C ARG A 297 3.85 27.93 -17.78
N ALA A 298 3.91 28.21 -16.48
CA ALA A 298 2.74 28.23 -15.62
C ALA A 298 1.75 29.34 -16.03
N THR A 299 0.45 29.11 -15.84
CA THR A 299 -0.60 30.07 -16.18
C THR A 299 -1.24 30.76 -14.98
N THR A 300 -1.04 30.22 -13.77
CA THR A 300 -1.57 30.80 -12.52
C THR A 300 -1.16 32.26 -12.34
N ALA A 301 -2.12 33.10 -11.96
CA ALA A 301 -1.90 34.51 -11.66
C ALA A 301 -0.77 34.67 -10.63
N GLY A 302 0.18 35.57 -10.92
CA GLY A 302 1.40 35.75 -10.11
C GLY A 302 2.54 34.78 -10.41
N CYS A 303 2.30 33.69 -11.15
CA CYS A 303 3.30 32.70 -11.53
C CYS A 303 3.61 32.68 -13.04
N THR A 304 3.05 33.61 -13.83
CA THR A 304 3.11 33.59 -15.30
C THR A 304 4.50 33.83 -15.92
N ALA A 305 5.50 34.17 -15.09
CA ALA A 305 6.91 34.24 -15.48
C ALA A 305 7.69 32.95 -15.14
N ARG A 306 7.03 31.94 -14.55
CA ARG A 306 7.66 30.71 -14.09
C ARG A 306 7.47 29.58 -15.10
N PHE A 307 8.49 28.75 -15.23
CA PHE A 307 8.52 27.59 -16.13
C PHE A 307 8.85 26.33 -15.34
N ILE A 308 8.32 25.18 -15.77
CA ILE A 308 8.75 23.88 -15.25
C ILE A 308 10.24 23.70 -15.57
N ALA A 309 11.02 23.56 -14.51
CA ALA A 309 12.45 23.36 -14.49
C ALA A 309 12.80 22.28 -13.45
N HIS A 310 14.08 22.07 -13.18
CA HIS A 310 14.50 21.23 -12.06
C HIS A 310 15.71 21.81 -11.31
N SER A 311 15.89 21.33 -10.07
CA SER A 311 17.09 21.58 -9.25
C SER A 311 17.56 20.25 -8.68
N GLY A 312 18.68 19.74 -9.19
CA GLY A 312 19.02 18.33 -9.00
C GLY A 312 17.91 17.45 -9.58
N ALA A 313 17.45 16.46 -8.82
CA ALA A 313 16.37 15.58 -9.24
C ALA A 313 14.96 16.18 -9.06
N THR A 314 14.78 17.24 -8.28
CA THR A 314 13.43 17.75 -7.98
C THR A 314 12.93 18.65 -9.12
N VAL A 315 11.75 18.33 -9.68
CA VAL A 315 11.08 19.20 -10.66
C VAL A 315 10.35 20.32 -9.90
N ASN A 316 10.59 21.54 -10.32
CA ASN A 316 10.04 22.75 -9.70
C ASN A 316 9.66 23.80 -10.77
N THR A 317 9.00 24.87 -10.37
CA THR A 317 8.82 26.04 -11.25
C THR A 317 9.85 27.11 -10.89
N GLN A 318 10.48 27.72 -11.88
CA GLN A 318 11.46 28.80 -11.70
C GLN A 318 11.19 29.93 -12.69
N VAL A 319 11.54 31.16 -12.30
CA VAL A 319 11.53 32.29 -13.26
C VAL A 319 12.71 32.13 -14.20
N VAL A 320 12.45 32.10 -15.51
CA VAL A 320 13.48 31.92 -16.54
C VAL A 320 13.29 32.92 -17.66
N THR A 321 14.39 33.53 -18.08
CA THR A 321 14.47 34.53 -19.13
C THR A 321 15.60 34.19 -20.10
N LEU A 322 15.62 34.84 -21.26
CA LEU A 322 16.69 34.66 -22.26
C LEU A 322 18.08 35.09 -21.74
N ARG A 323 18.14 35.92 -20.69
CA ARG A 323 19.37 36.44 -20.09
C ARG A 323 19.96 35.53 -19.01
N ASP A 324 19.22 34.50 -18.59
CA ASP A 324 19.68 33.57 -17.57
C ASP A 324 20.80 32.66 -18.09
N SER A 325 21.49 32.03 -17.14
CA SER A 325 22.58 31.10 -17.41
C SER A 325 22.15 29.97 -18.35
N THR A 326 23.08 29.46 -19.14
CA THR A 326 22.84 28.29 -20.00
C THR A 326 22.34 27.09 -19.19
N VAL A 327 22.85 26.91 -17.97
CA VAL A 327 22.44 25.83 -17.06
C VAL A 327 20.95 25.96 -16.72
N LEU A 328 20.49 27.13 -16.27
CA LEU A 328 19.08 27.32 -15.93
C LEU A 328 18.16 27.21 -17.16
N LYS A 329 18.62 27.71 -18.31
CA LYS A 329 17.88 27.57 -19.57
C LYS A 329 17.75 26.11 -20.00
N GLN A 330 18.80 25.30 -19.84
CA GLN A 330 18.74 23.86 -20.12
C GLN A 330 17.88 23.11 -19.11
N ALA A 331 17.99 23.41 -17.82
CA ALA A 331 17.15 22.79 -16.78
C ALA A 331 15.66 23.12 -16.92
N ALA A 332 15.31 24.18 -17.65
CA ALA A 332 13.93 24.58 -17.97
C ALA A 332 13.51 24.20 -19.41
N SER A 333 14.33 23.43 -20.11
CA SER A 333 14.06 22.97 -21.48
C SER A 333 13.99 21.45 -21.52
N TRP A 334 13.02 20.94 -22.26
CA TRP A 334 12.69 19.51 -22.30
C TRP A 334 12.62 19.02 -23.74
N THR A 335 13.35 17.95 -24.05
CA THR A 335 13.22 17.27 -25.34
C THR A 335 11.97 16.39 -25.31
N VAL A 336 11.04 16.63 -26.23
CA VAL A 336 9.83 15.82 -26.36
C VAL A 336 10.20 14.46 -26.96
N ARG A 337 9.89 13.37 -26.26
CA ARG A 337 10.02 11.99 -26.74
C ARG A 337 8.65 11.33 -26.88
N PRO A 338 8.53 10.29 -27.72
CA PRO A 338 7.35 9.43 -27.66
C PRO A 338 7.20 8.91 -26.23
N GLY A 339 5.97 8.77 -25.75
CA GLY A 339 5.74 8.25 -24.41
C GLY A 339 6.39 6.88 -24.22
N LEU A 340 7.21 6.74 -23.18
CA LEU A 340 8.00 5.54 -22.91
C LEU A 340 7.13 4.30 -22.67
N ALA A 341 5.92 4.46 -22.09
CA ALA A 341 4.94 3.40 -21.92
C ALA A 341 3.92 3.32 -23.06
N ASN A 342 3.66 4.43 -23.76
CA ASN A 342 2.69 4.48 -24.84
C ASN A 342 3.03 5.60 -25.84
N SER A 343 3.17 5.25 -27.12
CA SER A 343 3.56 6.17 -28.19
C SER A 343 2.49 7.23 -28.54
N ALA A 344 1.26 7.10 -28.04
CA ALA A 344 0.23 8.13 -28.15
C ALA A 344 0.38 9.25 -27.09
N GLY A 345 1.14 8.98 -26.02
CA GLY A 345 1.54 9.98 -25.03
C GLY A 345 2.94 10.55 -25.32
N PHE A 346 3.45 11.33 -24.37
CA PHE A 346 4.75 11.98 -24.44
C PHE A 346 5.56 11.73 -23.18
N SER A 347 6.88 11.68 -23.33
CA SER A 347 7.84 11.70 -22.23
C SER A 347 8.78 12.90 -22.40
N PHE A 348 9.17 13.53 -21.30
CA PHE A 348 9.93 14.78 -21.31
C PHE A 348 11.34 14.52 -20.80
N GLU A 349 12.30 14.44 -21.72
CA GLU A 349 13.72 14.23 -21.41
C GLU A 349 14.38 15.57 -21.07
N SER A 350 15.19 15.62 -20.00
CA SER A 350 15.92 16.83 -19.65
C SER A 350 16.97 17.18 -20.72
N ARG A 351 17.11 18.49 -21.03
CA ARG A 351 18.15 18.98 -21.95
C ARG A 351 19.55 19.01 -21.32
N ASP A 352 19.66 19.22 -20.02
CA ASP A 352 20.97 19.25 -19.34
C ASP A 352 21.47 17.84 -18.94
N THR A 353 20.55 16.88 -18.84
CA THR A 353 20.82 15.52 -18.37
C THR A 353 20.18 14.49 -19.33
N PRO A 354 20.74 14.27 -20.53
CA PRO A 354 20.21 13.31 -21.49
C PRO A 354 20.10 11.90 -20.91
N GLY A 355 19.07 11.16 -21.32
CA GLY A 355 18.69 9.87 -20.76
C GLY A 355 17.92 9.97 -19.44
N SER A 356 17.68 11.17 -18.90
CA SER A 356 16.84 11.40 -17.73
C SER A 356 15.53 12.09 -18.09
N PHE A 357 14.44 11.65 -17.48
CA PHE A 357 13.09 12.09 -17.81
C PHE A 357 12.37 12.63 -16.59
N ILE A 358 11.41 13.54 -16.82
CA ILE A 358 10.37 13.81 -15.83
C ILE A 358 9.59 12.52 -15.62
N ARG A 359 9.54 12.07 -14.37
CA ARG A 359 8.65 11.01 -13.90
C ARG A 359 8.05 11.37 -12.55
N HIS A 360 6.90 10.82 -12.22
CA HIS A 360 6.41 10.92 -10.84
C HIS A 360 7.03 9.83 -9.94
N CYS A 361 7.12 10.10 -8.64
CA CYS A 361 7.53 9.16 -7.62
C CYS A 361 6.99 9.63 -6.28
N TYR A 362 6.18 8.80 -5.62
CA TYR A 362 5.38 9.23 -4.46
C TYR A 362 4.60 10.53 -4.76
N SER A 363 4.01 10.61 -5.96
CA SER A 363 3.30 11.77 -6.51
C SER A 363 4.14 13.02 -6.80
N GLN A 364 5.39 13.11 -6.37
CA GLN A 364 6.27 14.24 -6.72
C GLN A 364 6.92 14.02 -8.09
N LEU A 365 7.01 15.07 -8.91
CA LEU A 365 7.77 15.01 -10.15
C LEU A 365 9.27 15.14 -9.92
N MET A 366 10.01 14.23 -10.52
CA MET A 366 11.45 14.08 -10.41
C MET A 366 12.09 13.93 -11.80
N VAL A 367 13.33 14.38 -11.97
CA VAL A 367 14.19 14.07 -13.12
C VAL A 367 15.10 12.92 -12.74
N ASN A 368 14.91 11.77 -13.37
CA ASN A 368 15.70 10.57 -13.09
C ASN A 368 16.11 9.84 -14.36
N PRO A 369 17.26 9.13 -14.36
CA PRO A 369 17.69 8.34 -15.50
C PRO A 369 16.71 7.19 -15.76
N ASP A 370 16.40 6.97 -17.03
CA ASP A 370 15.61 5.82 -17.46
C ASP A 370 16.38 4.53 -17.17
N ASP A 371 15.77 3.67 -16.35
CA ASP A 371 16.32 2.36 -15.98
C ASP A 371 15.81 1.22 -16.87
N GLY A 372 15.00 1.54 -17.89
CA GLY A 372 14.39 0.59 -18.82
C GLY A 372 13.26 -0.24 -18.20
N SER A 373 12.88 0.03 -16.95
CA SER A 373 11.79 -0.69 -16.30
C SER A 373 10.43 -0.21 -16.79
N LYS A 374 9.46 -1.13 -16.82
CA LYS A 374 8.06 -0.79 -17.13
C LYS A 374 7.51 0.29 -16.20
N LEU A 375 7.86 0.23 -14.91
CA LEU A 375 7.41 1.21 -13.92
C LEU A 375 7.94 2.62 -14.26
N PHE A 376 9.23 2.74 -14.58
CA PHE A 376 9.79 4.02 -15.01
C PHE A 376 9.07 4.54 -16.26
N SER A 377 8.88 3.71 -17.27
CA SER A 377 8.16 4.08 -18.49
C SER A 377 6.75 4.58 -18.21
N GLU A 378 6.01 3.92 -17.34
CA GLU A 378 4.66 4.31 -16.95
C GLU A 378 4.66 5.61 -16.14
N ASP A 379 5.58 5.78 -15.19
CA ASP A 379 5.70 6.98 -14.35
C ASP A 379 6.18 8.23 -15.14
N ALA A 380 6.84 8.01 -16.28
CA ALA A 380 7.42 9.05 -17.14
C ALA A 380 6.57 9.38 -18.39
N THR A 381 5.39 8.79 -18.54
CA THR A 381 4.52 9.02 -19.70
C THR A 381 3.34 9.90 -19.33
N PHE A 382 3.06 10.93 -20.14
CA PHE A 382 1.98 11.88 -19.93
C PHE A 382 1.16 12.11 -21.21
N CYS A 383 -0.14 12.31 -21.05
CA CYS A 383 -1.06 12.65 -22.13
C CYS A 383 -1.41 14.14 -22.07
N LEU A 384 -1.35 14.85 -23.19
CA LEU A 384 -1.71 16.26 -23.25
C LEU A 384 -3.20 16.44 -23.56
N GLN A 385 -3.82 17.37 -22.85
CA GLN A 385 -5.18 17.84 -23.11
C GLN A 385 -5.23 19.36 -23.04
N THR A 386 -6.32 19.97 -23.51
CA THR A 386 -6.53 21.42 -23.38
C THR A 386 -6.51 21.84 -21.90
N GLY A 387 -5.82 22.95 -21.60
CA GLY A 387 -5.74 23.50 -20.24
C GLY A 387 -7.12 23.74 -19.62
N LEU A 388 -7.31 23.36 -18.36
CA LEU A 388 -8.60 23.46 -17.66
C LEU A 388 -9.05 24.91 -17.43
N ASN A 389 -8.14 25.87 -17.48
CA ASN A 389 -8.45 27.30 -17.42
C ASN A 389 -8.58 27.97 -18.81
N GLY A 390 -8.60 27.18 -19.87
CA GLY A 390 -8.66 27.65 -21.26
C GLY A 390 -7.31 28.14 -21.82
N GLN A 391 -6.21 27.99 -21.09
CA GLN A 391 -4.87 28.35 -21.56
C GLN A 391 -3.96 27.13 -21.65
N GLY A 392 -3.24 27.02 -22.77
CA GLY A 392 -2.21 26.00 -22.93
C GLY A 392 -2.75 24.58 -22.81
N ASN A 393 -2.03 23.74 -22.08
CA ASN A 393 -2.28 22.30 -21.97
C ASN A 393 -2.20 21.84 -20.52
N THR A 394 -2.96 20.80 -20.19
CA THR A 394 -2.70 19.96 -19.02
C THR A 394 -1.87 18.75 -19.43
N LEU A 395 -1.15 18.17 -18.46
CA LEU A 395 -0.38 16.95 -18.65
C LEU A 395 -0.92 15.89 -17.68
N THR A 396 -1.65 14.92 -18.19
CA THR A 396 -2.24 13.83 -17.40
C THR A 396 -1.25 12.69 -17.27
N SER A 397 -1.05 12.16 -16.06
CA SER A 397 -0.22 10.96 -15.87
C SER A 397 -0.82 9.75 -16.59
N TRP A 398 0.02 8.96 -17.27
CA TRP A 398 -0.43 7.78 -18.00
C TRP A 398 -0.99 6.69 -17.07
N ASN A 399 -0.28 6.40 -15.98
CA ASN A 399 -0.67 5.38 -15.01
C ASN A 399 -1.50 5.91 -13.83
N TYR A 400 -1.71 7.22 -13.73
CA TYR A 400 -2.65 7.87 -12.80
C TYR A 400 -3.56 8.86 -13.56
N PRO A 401 -4.56 8.38 -14.32
CA PRO A 401 -5.31 9.21 -15.29
C PRO A 401 -6.19 10.29 -14.66
N THR A 402 -6.44 10.22 -13.35
CA THR A 402 -7.12 11.27 -12.58
C THR A 402 -6.18 12.37 -12.08
N HIS A 403 -4.86 12.19 -12.23
CA HIS A 403 -3.85 13.11 -11.73
C HIS A 403 -3.19 13.87 -12.86
N LEU A 404 -3.14 15.20 -12.70
CA LEU A 404 -2.51 16.12 -13.62
C LEU A 404 -1.20 16.61 -13.03
N VAL A 405 -0.21 16.90 -13.88
CA VAL A 405 0.95 17.68 -13.48
C VAL A 405 0.45 19.01 -12.91
N ARG A 406 0.80 19.29 -11.68
CA ARG A 406 0.38 20.48 -10.94
C ARG A 406 1.59 21.12 -10.26
N HIS A 407 1.70 22.44 -10.33
CA HIS A 407 2.59 23.15 -9.41
C HIS A 407 1.88 23.49 -8.10
N TYR A 408 2.56 23.23 -6.98
CA TYR A 408 2.11 23.60 -5.65
C TYR A 408 3.30 24.13 -4.85
N HIS A 409 3.24 25.39 -4.42
CA HIS A 409 4.37 26.09 -3.79
C HIS A 409 5.70 25.96 -4.57
N SER A 410 5.63 26.07 -5.90
CA SER A 410 6.75 25.92 -6.84
C SER A 410 7.34 24.52 -6.99
N ILE A 411 6.80 23.49 -6.34
CA ILE A 411 7.18 22.09 -6.58
C ILE A 411 6.15 21.45 -7.50
N LEU A 412 6.58 20.55 -8.39
CA LEU A 412 5.66 19.82 -9.26
C LEU A 412 5.28 18.46 -8.66
N TYR A 413 4.00 18.15 -8.79
CA TYR A 413 3.38 16.89 -8.41
C TYR A 413 2.51 16.37 -9.56
N ILE A 414 2.14 15.10 -9.52
CA ILE A 414 0.88 14.65 -10.09
C ILE A 414 -0.18 14.79 -8.99
N ALA A 415 -1.23 15.55 -9.24
CA ALA A 415 -2.23 15.91 -8.23
C ALA A 415 -3.64 15.70 -8.76
N SER A 416 -4.57 15.35 -7.88
CA SER A 416 -6.00 15.28 -8.18
C SER A 416 -6.72 16.58 -7.77
N ASN A 417 -7.91 16.82 -8.33
CA ASN A 417 -8.73 17.98 -7.97
C ASN A 417 -9.48 17.72 -6.66
N GLY A 418 -8.77 17.88 -5.54
CA GLY A 418 -9.20 17.46 -4.21
C GLY A 418 -8.53 16.14 -3.80
N GLY A 419 -8.06 16.08 -2.55
CA GLY A 419 -7.35 14.95 -1.96
C GLY A 419 -6.74 15.33 -0.60
N ASP A 420 -6.14 14.35 0.09
CA ASP A 420 -5.58 14.52 1.43
C ASP A 420 -4.22 15.23 1.45
N ASN A 421 -3.52 15.25 0.31
CA ASN A 421 -2.25 15.96 0.23
C ASN A 421 -2.51 17.45 0.10
N ALA A 422 -1.64 18.25 0.71
CA ALA A 422 -1.70 19.71 0.57
C ALA A 422 -1.67 20.15 -0.91
N PHE A 423 -0.97 19.42 -1.77
CA PHE A 423 -0.87 19.70 -3.21
C PHE A 423 -2.11 19.31 -4.04
N ASP A 424 -3.07 18.57 -3.46
CA ASP A 424 -4.36 18.25 -4.08
C ASP A 424 -5.43 19.31 -3.79
N ALA A 425 -5.06 20.43 -3.16
CA ALA A 425 -5.99 21.51 -2.82
C ALA A 425 -6.81 21.98 -4.04
N THR A 426 -8.13 22.04 -3.90
CA THR A 426 -9.03 22.47 -4.99
C THR A 426 -8.85 23.93 -5.37
N ALA A 427 -8.35 24.75 -4.45
CA ALA A 427 -8.00 26.15 -4.70
C ALA A 427 -6.98 26.25 -5.85
N LEU A 428 -7.29 27.11 -6.83
CA LEU A 428 -6.46 27.36 -8.01
C LEU A 428 -6.13 26.12 -8.87
N TYR A 429 -6.80 24.98 -8.65
CA TYR A 429 -6.44 23.71 -9.30
C TYR A 429 -6.34 23.84 -10.81
N ASN A 430 -7.37 24.39 -11.46
CA ASN A 430 -7.42 24.51 -12.91
C ASN A 430 -6.29 25.39 -13.48
N ASP A 431 -5.86 26.41 -12.74
CA ASP A 431 -4.75 27.27 -13.14
C ASP A 431 -3.40 26.57 -12.93
N ASP A 432 -3.26 25.84 -11.82
CA ASP A 432 -2.01 25.21 -11.41
C ASP A 432 -1.65 23.98 -12.24
N VAL A 433 -2.62 23.38 -12.93
CA VAL A 433 -2.42 22.26 -13.86
C VAL A 433 -2.32 22.67 -15.32
N SER A 434 -2.49 23.96 -15.63
CA SER A 434 -2.50 24.47 -17.01
C SER A 434 -1.19 25.18 -17.35
N PHE A 435 -0.51 24.69 -18.38
CA PHE A 435 0.80 25.18 -18.82
C PHE A 435 0.82 25.55 -20.29
N VAL A 436 1.37 26.72 -20.61
CA VAL A 436 1.61 27.12 -22.00
C VAL A 436 2.92 26.52 -22.48
N VAL A 437 2.83 25.71 -23.54
CA VAL A 437 4.00 25.19 -24.25
C VAL A 437 4.59 26.31 -25.09
N SER A 438 5.91 26.46 -25.05
CA SER A 438 6.68 27.39 -25.86
C SER A 438 7.97 26.71 -26.34
N THR A 439 8.67 27.33 -27.30
CA THR A 439 10.01 26.88 -27.69
C THR A 439 10.94 26.86 -26.49
N GLY A 440 11.72 25.78 -26.36
CA GLY A 440 12.69 25.63 -25.28
C GLY A 440 13.71 26.76 -25.26
N PHE A 441 14.19 27.11 -24.06
CA PHE A 441 15.28 28.08 -23.90
C PHE A 441 16.65 27.54 -24.37
N ALA A 442 16.80 26.21 -24.56
CA ALA A 442 18.04 25.54 -24.97
C ALA A 442 17.84 24.26 -25.79
#